data_AF-A0A8H3RNI4-F1
#
_entry.id   AF-A0A8H3RNI4-F1
#
_cell.length_a   1.000
_cell.length_b   1.000
_cell.length_c   1.000
_cell.angle_alpha   90.00
_cell.angle_beta   90.00
_cell.angle_gamma   90.00
#
_symmetry.space_group_name_H-M   'P 1'
#
loop_
_entity.id
_entity.type
_entity.pdbx_description
1 polymer ?
#
loop_
_entity_poly.entity_id
_entity_poly.type
_entity_poly.pdbx_seq_one_letter_code
_entity_poly.pdbx_strand_id
1 'polypeptide(L)'
;MKTLALTLVTLLLQAPPLQAKMYRQNVITFEVSPDAHITGQKIEYNDPDCDSGMHCVVTKTCAAPGTGPTLSADKKHFACCLAGQRLLGSPETAFDCCADGHELAGSSQAGYHCCPTGYSFDGQQCKQVCKNGKLLVNGQCVCAEGMVEAENGSCQIRKKAAICSSGLESGKCYTFTAENGNRLGLRNDGVYYAAPDSMVQRYGKFQLCSDEKCTPGRAINPSVKTYIKDLYGDVATGANAGQWLNNAQNGVHIGRTPTFDSAGQFVLSKWPCGKYCLGGFAAGIGPACPAEIPAMTFYSQDPQMCVPFELTEVPCDIKADVNNCIWKNGDQCCNRVDCTWRPLRE
;
A
#
# COMPACT_ATOMS: atom_id res chain seq x y z
N MET A 1 -68.44 13.65 -60.91
CA MET A 1 -67.03 14.05 -60.70
C MET A 1 -66.57 13.51 -59.35
N LYS A 2 -65.53 12.67 -59.39
CA LYS A 2 -64.44 12.43 -58.41
C LYS A 2 -64.81 12.34 -56.91
N THR A 3 -65.00 11.14 -56.34
CA THR A 3 -64.04 10.07 -55.90
C THR A 3 -63.59 10.19 -54.45
N LEU A 4 -64.01 9.18 -53.68
CA LEU A 4 -63.50 8.68 -52.41
C LEU A 4 -61.98 8.44 -52.40
N ALA A 5 -61.35 8.63 -51.23
CA ALA A 5 -60.25 7.78 -50.74
C ALA A 5 -60.10 8.02 -49.22
N LEU A 6 -60.51 7.07 -48.38
CA LEU A 6 -59.77 5.90 -47.85
C LEU A 6 -58.78 6.24 -46.72
N THR A 7 -59.20 5.83 -45.52
CA THR A 7 -58.44 5.51 -44.32
C THR A 7 -57.18 4.70 -44.57
N LEU A 8 -56.05 5.06 -43.94
CA LEU A 8 -54.97 4.12 -43.66
C LEU A 8 -54.27 4.45 -42.33
N VAL A 9 -54.63 3.67 -41.31
CA VAL A 9 -53.90 3.51 -40.05
C VAL A 9 -52.58 2.83 -40.37
N THR A 10 -51.45 3.50 -40.09
CA THR A 10 -50.12 2.87 -40.11
C THR A 10 -49.64 2.71 -38.67
N LEU A 11 -49.97 1.55 -38.09
CA LEU A 11 -49.24 0.99 -36.95
C LEU A 11 -47.82 0.68 -37.43
N LEU A 12 -46.86 1.53 -37.09
CA LEU A 12 -45.44 1.19 -37.20
C LEU A 12 -45.09 0.24 -36.07
N LEU A 13 -44.93 -1.04 -36.44
CA LEU A 13 -44.23 -2.04 -35.63
C LEU A 13 -42.83 -1.52 -35.29
N GLN A 14 -42.67 -1.01 -34.07
CA GLN A 14 -41.36 -0.97 -33.41
C GLN A 14 -41.08 -2.36 -32.84
N ALA A 15 -40.75 -3.30 -33.71
CA ALA A 15 -39.97 -4.46 -33.28
C ALA A 15 -38.51 -4.01 -33.24
N PRO A 16 -37.83 -4.02 -32.08
CA PRO A 16 -36.39 -3.85 -32.08
C PRO A 16 -35.80 -5.01 -32.91
N PRO A 17 -34.76 -4.77 -33.72
CA PRO A 17 -34.07 -5.88 -34.35
C PRO A 17 -33.51 -6.75 -33.22
N LEU A 18 -33.98 -7.99 -33.14
CA LEU A 18 -33.26 -9.08 -32.50
C LEU A 18 -31.98 -9.28 -33.32
N GLN A 19 -31.02 -8.39 -33.15
CA GLN A 19 -29.63 -8.71 -33.37
C GLN A 19 -29.31 -9.76 -32.31
N ALA A 20 -29.46 -11.03 -32.67
CA ALA A 20 -28.70 -12.09 -32.04
C ALA A 20 -27.24 -11.64 -32.17
N LYS A 21 -26.70 -11.05 -31.11
CA LYS A 21 -25.27 -10.77 -31.01
C LYS A 21 -24.60 -12.14 -31.01
N MET A 22 -24.31 -12.67 -32.19
CA MET A 22 -23.36 -13.77 -32.33
C MET A 22 -22.01 -13.16 -31.97
N TYR A 23 -21.69 -13.18 -30.68
CA TYR A 23 -20.36 -12.86 -30.21
C TYR A 23 -19.40 -13.85 -30.86
N ARG A 24 -18.29 -13.34 -31.41
CA ARG A 24 -17.24 -14.16 -32.02
C ARG A 24 -16.79 -15.19 -30.98
N GLN A 25 -17.10 -16.46 -31.22
CA GLN A 25 -16.56 -17.56 -30.44
C GLN A 25 -15.10 -17.74 -30.84
N ASN A 26 -14.17 -17.67 -29.88
CA ASN A 26 -12.75 -17.93 -30.15
C ASN A 26 -12.51 -19.43 -30.35
N VAL A 27 -13.28 -20.26 -29.65
CA VAL A 27 -13.32 -21.71 -29.82
C VAL A 27 -14.74 -22.17 -30.11
N ILE A 28 -14.89 -23.20 -30.95
CA ILE A 28 -16.19 -23.80 -31.25
C ILE A 28 -16.70 -24.52 -30.01
N THR A 29 -17.92 -24.17 -29.58
CA THR A 29 -18.61 -24.79 -28.45
C THR A 29 -19.88 -25.49 -28.88
N PHE A 30 -20.25 -26.53 -28.14
CA PHE A 30 -21.52 -27.25 -28.32
C PHE A 30 -22.29 -27.27 -27.01
N GLU A 31 -23.60 -27.10 -27.08
CA GLU A 31 -24.50 -27.28 -25.94
C GLU A 31 -24.61 -28.77 -25.58
N VAL A 32 -24.74 -29.03 -24.28
CA VAL A 32 -24.91 -30.36 -23.72
C VAL A 32 -25.96 -30.36 -22.62
N SER A 33 -26.55 -31.53 -22.40
CA SER A 33 -27.51 -31.76 -21.32
C SER A 33 -26.79 -31.83 -19.95
N PRO A 34 -27.51 -31.59 -18.83
CA PRO A 34 -26.90 -31.53 -17.49
C PRO A 34 -26.22 -32.82 -17.02
N ASP A 35 -26.56 -33.97 -17.63
CA ASP A 35 -25.95 -35.28 -17.38
C ASP A 35 -24.60 -35.49 -18.10
N ALA A 36 -24.13 -34.48 -18.84
CA ALA A 36 -22.87 -34.53 -19.54
C ALA A 36 -21.70 -34.84 -18.63
N HIS A 37 -20.91 -35.84 -19.02
CA HIS A 37 -19.71 -36.24 -18.30
C HIS A 37 -18.60 -36.63 -19.27
N ILE A 38 -17.35 -36.46 -18.82
CA ILE A 38 -16.15 -36.75 -19.60
C ILE A 38 -15.49 -37.99 -19.02
N THR A 39 -15.24 -38.98 -19.88
CA THR A 39 -14.51 -40.20 -19.53
C THR A 39 -13.35 -40.39 -20.50
N GLY A 40 -12.13 -40.19 -20.01
CA GLY A 40 -10.94 -40.18 -20.87
C GLY A 40 -11.02 -39.05 -21.90
N GLN A 41 -10.99 -39.41 -23.19
CA GLN A 41 -11.04 -38.47 -24.32
C GLN A 41 -12.42 -38.31 -24.95
N LYS A 42 -13.46 -38.82 -24.28
CA LYS A 42 -14.85 -38.82 -24.76
C LYS A 42 -15.72 -37.99 -23.83
N ILE A 43 -16.68 -37.28 -24.42
CA ILE A 43 -17.80 -36.69 -23.70
C ILE A 43 -19.07 -37.43 -24.09
N GLU A 44 -19.89 -37.78 -23.10
CA GLU A 44 -21.16 -38.47 -23.25
C GLU A 44 -22.26 -37.66 -22.57
N TYR A 45 -23.39 -37.50 -23.26
CA TYR A 45 -24.56 -36.76 -22.78
C TYR A 45 -25.82 -37.19 -23.55
N ASN A 46 -26.99 -37.02 -22.94
CA ASN A 46 -28.26 -37.23 -23.64
C ASN A 46 -28.48 -36.16 -24.71
N ASP A 47 -28.89 -36.56 -25.90
CA ASP A 47 -29.18 -35.63 -27.00
C ASP A 47 -30.36 -34.71 -26.61
N PRO A 48 -30.17 -33.37 -26.52
CA PRO A 48 -31.25 -32.45 -26.16
C PRO A 48 -32.39 -32.44 -27.19
N ASP A 49 -32.13 -32.85 -28.43
CA ASP A 49 -33.11 -32.88 -29.51
C ASP A 49 -33.73 -34.29 -29.72
N CYS A 50 -33.57 -35.21 -28.76
CA CYS A 50 -34.10 -36.57 -28.84
C CYS A 50 -35.64 -36.61 -28.81
N ASP A 51 -36.24 -37.41 -29.69
CA ASP A 51 -37.69 -37.63 -29.74
C ASP A 51 -38.24 -38.24 -28.44
N SER A 52 -39.45 -37.82 -28.07
CA SER A 52 -40.13 -38.31 -26.88
C SER A 52 -40.31 -39.84 -26.92
N GLY A 53 -39.74 -40.55 -25.95
CA GLY A 53 -39.81 -42.01 -25.84
C GLY A 53 -38.56 -42.76 -26.31
N MET A 54 -37.54 -42.05 -26.82
CA MET A 54 -36.24 -42.61 -27.15
C MET A 54 -35.18 -42.24 -26.10
N HIS A 55 -34.15 -43.07 -25.98
CA HIS A 55 -32.97 -42.79 -25.15
C HIS A 55 -31.76 -42.56 -26.06
N CYS A 56 -31.57 -41.31 -26.48
CA CYS A 56 -30.48 -40.94 -27.38
C CYS A 56 -29.26 -40.48 -26.58
N VAL A 57 -28.15 -41.23 -26.68
CA VAL A 57 -26.87 -40.83 -26.09
C VAL A 57 -25.94 -40.38 -27.20
N VAL A 58 -25.37 -39.19 -27.04
CA VAL A 58 -24.36 -38.63 -27.94
C VAL A 58 -22.98 -38.85 -27.32
N THR A 59 -22.09 -39.46 -28.09
CA THR A 59 -20.67 -39.56 -27.74
C THR A 59 -19.85 -38.75 -28.73
N LYS A 60 -19.06 -37.78 -28.23
CA LYS A 60 -18.15 -36.98 -29.06
C LYS A 60 -16.70 -37.11 -28.58
N THR A 61 -15.79 -36.99 -29.54
CA THR A 61 -14.33 -36.92 -29.31
C THR A 61 -13.77 -35.72 -30.06
N CYS A 62 -12.66 -35.19 -29.56
CA CYS A 62 -11.96 -34.10 -30.20
C CYS A 62 -11.05 -34.63 -31.31
N ALA A 63 -11.18 -34.06 -32.52
CA ALA A 63 -10.43 -34.52 -33.69
C ALA A 63 -8.98 -34.01 -33.70
N ALA A 64 -8.70 -32.86 -33.08
CA ALA A 64 -7.37 -32.25 -33.10
C ALA A 64 -6.41 -32.98 -32.14
N PRO A 65 -5.17 -33.32 -32.57
CA PRO A 65 -4.19 -33.96 -31.72
C PRO A 65 -3.90 -33.16 -30.44
N GLY A 66 -3.80 -33.85 -29.30
CA GLY A 66 -3.49 -33.23 -28.00
C GLY A 66 -4.65 -32.46 -27.37
N THR A 67 -5.83 -32.44 -28.01
CA THR A 67 -7.05 -31.85 -27.43
C THR A 67 -7.95 -32.90 -26.80
N GLY A 68 -8.71 -32.49 -25.79
CA GLY A 68 -9.73 -33.30 -25.12
C GLY A 68 -10.98 -32.46 -24.83
N PRO A 69 -12.14 -33.12 -24.67
CA PRO A 69 -13.37 -32.40 -24.34
C PRO A 69 -13.23 -31.76 -22.96
N THR A 70 -13.64 -30.49 -22.85
CA THR A 70 -13.62 -29.73 -21.60
C THR A 70 -14.96 -29.04 -21.43
N LEU A 71 -15.60 -29.25 -20.28
CA LEU A 71 -16.88 -28.64 -19.93
C LEU A 71 -16.68 -27.20 -19.43
N SER A 72 -17.64 -26.33 -19.74
CA SER A 72 -17.78 -25.02 -19.11
C SER A 72 -18.10 -25.17 -17.62
N ALA A 73 -17.87 -24.10 -16.85
CA ALA A 73 -18.10 -24.11 -15.40
C ALA A 73 -19.55 -24.45 -15.00
N ASP A 74 -20.52 -24.03 -15.83
CA ASP A 74 -21.94 -24.34 -15.64
C ASP A 74 -22.36 -25.71 -16.20
N LYS A 75 -21.42 -26.44 -16.82
CA LYS A 75 -21.61 -27.75 -17.47
C LYS A 75 -22.65 -27.76 -18.60
N LYS A 76 -23.00 -26.61 -19.17
CA LYS A 76 -23.96 -26.51 -20.28
C LYS A 76 -23.31 -26.55 -21.66
N HIS A 77 -22.01 -26.32 -21.72
CA HIS A 77 -21.27 -26.26 -22.97
C HIS A 77 -20.00 -27.10 -22.86
N PHE A 78 -19.53 -27.63 -23.99
CA PHE A 78 -18.19 -28.18 -24.09
C PHE A 78 -17.46 -27.67 -25.33
N ALA A 79 -16.13 -27.69 -25.24
CA ALA A 79 -15.21 -27.42 -26.35
C ALA A 79 -14.06 -28.43 -26.32
N CYS A 80 -13.29 -28.44 -27.40
CA CYS A 80 -12.04 -29.19 -27.48
C CYS A 80 -10.87 -28.29 -27.11
N CYS A 81 -10.34 -28.45 -25.90
CA CYS A 81 -9.21 -27.67 -25.40
C CYS A 81 -7.94 -28.53 -25.33
N LEU A 82 -6.77 -27.90 -25.35
CA LEU A 82 -5.51 -28.60 -25.12
C LEU A 82 -5.42 -29.08 -23.65
N ALA A 83 -4.62 -30.10 -23.41
CA ALA A 83 -4.35 -30.58 -22.05
C ALA A 83 -3.89 -29.43 -21.13
N GLY A 84 -4.51 -29.32 -19.95
CA GLY A 84 -4.22 -28.27 -18.96
C GLY A 84 -4.93 -26.94 -19.20
N GLN A 85 -5.78 -26.83 -20.23
CA GLN A 85 -6.66 -25.67 -20.43
C GLN A 85 -8.06 -25.91 -19.86
N ARG A 86 -8.77 -24.81 -19.58
CA ARG A 86 -10.15 -24.79 -19.08
C ARG A 86 -11.01 -23.99 -20.03
N LEU A 87 -12.22 -24.48 -20.32
CA LEU A 87 -13.19 -23.73 -21.10
C LEU A 87 -13.80 -22.63 -20.22
N LEU A 88 -13.50 -21.38 -20.56
CA LEU A 88 -14.02 -20.20 -19.87
C LEU A 88 -14.96 -19.42 -20.79
N GLY A 89 -15.90 -18.71 -20.17
CA GLY A 89 -16.80 -17.81 -20.85
C GLY A 89 -18.27 -18.21 -20.83
N SER A 90 -19.05 -17.49 -21.64
CA SER A 90 -20.50 -17.63 -21.72
C SER A 90 -21.04 -17.12 -23.07
N PRO A 91 -22.31 -17.39 -23.40
CA PRO A 91 -22.93 -16.85 -24.61
C PRO A 91 -22.95 -15.32 -24.67
N GLU A 92 -22.93 -14.61 -23.54
CA GLU A 92 -22.93 -13.14 -23.49
C GLU A 92 -21.53 -12.51 -23.64
N THR A 93 -20.47 -13.32 -23.50
CA THR A 93 -19.08 -12.86 -23.57
C THR A 93 -18.42 -13.41 -24.84
N ALA A 94 -17.69 -14.50 -24.70
CA ALA A 94 -17.20 -15.40 -25.74
C ALA A 94 -16.82 -16.71 -25.04
N PHE A 95 -16.57 -17.77 -25.79
CA PHE A 95 -15.92 -18.97 -25.23
C PHE A 95 -14.47 -19.04 -25.69
N ASP A 96 -13.58 -19.43 -24.77
CA ASP A 96 -12.15 -19.62 -25.05
C ASP A 96 -11.53 -20.69 -24.12
N CYS A 97 -10.46 -21.35 -24.59
CA CYS A 97 -9.73 -22.37 -23.83
C CYS A 97 -8.51 -21.72 -23.16
N CYS A 98 -8.65 -21.35 -21.89
CA CYS A 98 -7.60 -20.62 -21.17
C CYS A 98 -6.69 -21.57 -20.38
N ALA A 99 -5.39 -21.31 -20.41
CA ALA A 99 -4.42 -22.01 -19.57
C ALA A 99 -4.60 -21.64 -18.08
N ASP A 100 -3.98 -22.40 -17.18
CA ASP A 100 -3.93 -22.02 -15.77
C ASP A 100 -3.26 -20.66 -15.56
N GLY A 101 -3.77 -19.91 -14.58
CA GLY A 101 -3.38 -18.51 -14.34
C GLY A 101 -3.89 -17.49 -15.38
N HIS A 102 -4.74 -17.91 -16.33
CA HIS A 102 -5.42 -17.02 -17.26
C HIS A 102 -6.93 -16.99 -17.00
N GLU A 103 -7.55 -15.85 -17.31
CA GLU A 103 -9.00 -15.62 -17.26
C GLU A 103 -9.49 -15.05 -18.59
N LEU A 104 -10.76 -15.29 -18.92
CA LEU A 104 -11.37 -14.64 -20.08
C LEU A 104 -11.61 -13.17 -19.73
N ALA A 105 -10.89 -12.27 -20.39
CA ALA A 105 -10.93 -10.85 -20.09
C ALA A 105 -11.15 -10.01 -21.35
N GLY A 106 -11.75 -8.83 -21.18
CA GLY A 106 -12.09 -7.92 -22.28
C GLY A 106 -13.45 -7.27 -22.10
N SER A 107 -14.06 -6.82 -23.20
CA SER A 107 -15.37 -6.17 -23.18
C SER A 107 -16.13 -6.41 -24.48
N SER A 108 -17.43 -6.12 -24.49
CA SER A 108 -18.25 -6.22 -25.70
C SER A 108 -17.81 -5.29 -26.84
N GLN A 109 -17.04 -4.22 -26.54
CA GLN A 109 -16.48 -3.31 -27.55
C GLN A 109 -15.12 -3.78 -28.08
N ALA A 110 -14.28 -4.33 -27.21
CA ALA A 110 -12.91 -4.76 -27.55
C ALA A 110 -12.83 -6.23 -27.99
N GLY A 111 -13.84 -7.04 -27.65
CA GLY A 111 -13.77 -8.50 -27.69
C GLY A 111 -13.26 -9.09 -26.37
N TYR A 112 -13.35 -10.41 -26.24
CA TYR A 112 -12.89 -11.18 -25.09
C TYR A 112 -11.79 -12.14 -25.53
N HIS A 113 -10.75 -12.30 -24.70
CA HIS A 113 -9.66 -13.24 -24.94
C HIS A 113 -9.05 -13.73 -23.63
N CYS A 114 -8.38 -14.88 -23.64
CA CYS A 114 -7.63 -15.35 -22.48
C CYS A 114 -6.45 -14.42 -22.19
N CYS A 115 -6.48 -13.80 -21.01
CA CYS A 115 -5.39 -12.96 -20.51
C CYS A 115 -4.89 -13.49 -19.17
N PRO A 116 -3.61 -13.23 -18.80
CA PRO A 116 -3.14 -13.51 -17.45
C PRO A 116 -4.06 -12.86 -16.41
N THR A 117 -4.29 -13.54 -15.28
CA THR A 117 -5.17 -12.99 -14.23
C THR A 117 -4.73 -11.58 -13.82
N GLY A 118 -5.66 -10.63 -13.84
CA GLY A 118 -5.41 -9.21 -13.58
C GLY A 118 -5.11 -8.36 -14.83
N TYR A 119 -5.24 -8.92 -16.02
CA TYR A 119 -5.15 -8.22 -17.31
C TYR A 119 -6.52 -8.17 -18.00
N SER A 120 -6.71 -7.24 -18.93
CA SER A 120 -7.88 -7.15 -19.80
C SER A 120 -7.45 -6.96 -21.24
N PHE A 121 -8.22 -7.56 -22.15
CA PHE A 121 -7.97 -7.48 -23.58
C PHE A 121 -8.52 -6.17 -24.15
N ASP A 122 -7.66 -5.41 -24.84
CA ASP A 122 -8.03 -4.12 -25.45
C ASP A 122 -8.43 -4.23 -26.93
N GLY A 123 -8.54 -5.45 -27.45
CA GLY A 123 -8.80 -5.75 -28.86
C GLY A 123 -7.55 -6.12 -29.66
N GLN A 124 -6.35 -5.88 -29.12
CA GLN A 124 -5.08 -6.29 -29.72
C GLN A 124 -4.21 -7.09 -28.76
N GLN A 125 -4.14 -6.70 -27.48
CA GLN A 125 -3.29 -7.33 -26.49
C GLN A 125 -3.88 -7.27 -25.08
N CYS A 126 -3.40 -8.17 -24.21
CA CYS A 126 -3.72 -8.14 -22.80
C CYS A 126 -2.93 -7.01 -22.11
N LYS A 127 -3.65 -6.04 -21.54
CA LYS A 127 -3.08 -4.96 -20.75
C LYS A 127 -3.43 -5.13 -19.28
N GLN A 128 -2.46 -4.86 -18.41
CA GLN A 128 -2.68 -4.96 -16.97
C GLN A 128 -3.78 -3.98 -16.56
N VAL A 129 -4.76 -4.47 -15.81
CA VAL A 129 -5.84 -3.64 -15.28
C VAL A 129 -5.63 -3.47 -13.79
N CYS A 130 -5.54 -2.20 -13.39
CA CYS A 130 -5.41 -1.83 -12.01
C CYS A 130 -6.79 -1.81 -11.34
N LYS A 131 -6.96 -2.65 -10.31
CA LYS A 131 -8.20 -2.71 -9.53
C LYS A 131 -8.30 -1.51 -8.57
N ASN A 132 -9.51 -1.24 -8.08
CA ASN A 132 -9.78 -0.29 -7.00
C ASN A 132 -9.46 1.19 -7.30
N GLY A 133 -9.66 1.63 -8.54
CA GLY A 133 -9.48 3.04 -8.95
C GLY A 133 -8.02 3.45 -9.13
N LYS A 134 -7.10 2.49 -9.17
CA LYS A 134 -5.68 2.70 -9.46
C LYS A 134 -5.45 2.86 -10.97
N LEU A 135 -4.44 3.62 -11.33
CA LEU A 135 -3.94 3.83 -12.68
C LEU A 135 -2.66 3.02 -12.89
N LEU A 136 -2.48 2.50 -14.11
CA LEU A 136 -1.24 1.84 -14.50
C LEU A 136 -0.23 2.91 -14.92
N VAL A 137 0.79 3.16 -14.10
CA VAL A 137 1.89 4.09 -14.39
C VAL A 137 3.19 3.30 -14.31
N ASN A 138 3.96 3.28 -15.41
CA ASN A 138 5.23 2.54 -15.50
C ASN A 138 5.13 1.05 -15.11
N GLY A 139 4.02 0.39 -15.44
CA GLY A 139 3.80 -1.03 -15.10
C GLY A 139 3.41 -1.28 -13.63
N GLN A 140 3.15 -0.23 -12.85
CA GLN A 140 2.69 -0.34 -11.47
C GLN A 140 1.30 0.28 -11.31
N CYS A 141 0.45 -0.37 -10.51
CA CYS A 141 -0.88 0.14 -10.17
C CYS A 141 -0.78 1.12 -9.01
N VAL A 142 -0.93 2.41 -9.31
CA VAL A 142 -0.80 3.51 -8.35
C VAL A 142 -2.08 4.32 -8.29
N CYS A 143 -2.37 4.95 -7.16
CA CYS A 143 -3.49 5.88 -7.10
C CYS A 143 -3.22 7.13 -7.94
N ALA A 144 -4.28 7.66 -8.56
CA ALA A 144 -4.20 8.91 -9.31
C ALA A 144 -3.65 10.05 -8.44
N GLU A 145 -3.04 11.04 -9.08
CA GLU A 145 -2.49 12.20 -8.38
C GLU A 145 -3.54 12.85 -7.47
N GLY A 146 -3.19 13.06 -6.20
CA GLY A 146 -4.10 13.59 -5.17
C GLY A 146 -4.93 12.54 -4.41
N MET A 147 -4.81 11.25 -4.73
CA MET A 147 -5.43 10.15 -4.01
C MET A 147 -4.40 9.32 -3.25
N VAL A 148 -4.83 8.66 -2.17
CA VAL A 148 -4.04 7.71 -1.38
C VAL A 148 -4.76 6.38 -1.27
N GLU A 149 -4.00 5.30 -1.21
CA GLU A 149 -4.54 3.96 -1.01
C GLU A 149 -5.03 3.80 0.45
N ALA A 150 -6.30 3.47 0.61
CA ALA A 150 -6.90 3.16 1.90
C ALA A 150 -6.59 1.71 2.32
N GLU A 151 -6.87 1.36 3.58
CA GLU A 151 -6.62 0.01 4.14
C GLU A 151 -7.27 -1.13 3.34
N ASN A 152 -8.38 -0.86 2.66
CA ASN A 152 -9.07 -1.82 1.79
C ASN A 152 -8.50 -1.88 0.35
N GLY A 153 -7.37 -1.22 0.08
CA GLY A 153 -6.72 -1.15 -1.23
C GLY A 153 -7.40 -0.23 -2.23
N SER A 154 -8.38 0.61 -1.82
CA SER A 154 -9.06 1.57 -2.69
C SER A 154 -8.42 2.95 -2.69
N CYS A 155 -8.40 3.61 -3.86
CA CYS A 155 -7.94 4.99 -3.96
C CYS A 155 -9.00 5.94 -3.41
N GLN A 156 -8.65 6.65 -2.35
CA GLN A 156 -9.49 7.67 -1.74
C GLN A 156 -8.87 9.04 -1.94
N ILE A 157 -9.73 10.05 -2.13
CA ILE A 157 -9.32 11.45 -2.04
C ILE A 157 -8.59 11.61 -0.71
N ARG A 158 -7.40 12.22 -0.72
CA ARG A 158 -6.71 12.63 0.49
C ARG A 158 -7.71 13.45 1.31
N LYS A 159 -8.35 12.83 2.32
CA LYS A 159 -9.19 13.58 3.27
C LYS A 159 -8.30 14.71 3.76
N LYS A 160 -8.77 15.95 3.56
CA LYS A 160 -8.08 17.19 3.95
C LYS A 160 -7.40 16.89 5.28
N ALA A 161 -6.06 16.87 5.28
CA ALA A 161 -5.28 16.46 6.44
C ALA A 161 -5.92 17.13 7.65
N ALA A 162 -6.31 16.33 8.65
CA ALA A 162 -6.84 16.89 9.88
C ALA A 162 -5.91 18.06 10.27
N ILE A 163 -6.47 19.21 10.65
CA ILE A 163 -5.70 20.39 11.06
C ILE A 163 -5.10 20.07 12.44
N CYS A 164 -4.20 19.10 12.45
CA CYS A 164 -3.62 18.46 13.60
C CYS A 164 -2.12 18.51 13.35
N SER A 165 -1.44 19.28 14.18
CA SER A 165 0.01 19.32 14.24
C SER A 165 0.44 18.52 15.47
N SER A 166 1.52 17.75 15.33
CA SER A 166 2.19 17.16 16.48
C SER A 166 2.71 18.24 17.44
N GLY A 167 3.05 19.43 16.93
CA GLY A 167 3.81 20.46 17.64
C GLY A 167 5.33 20.33 17.46
N LEU A 168 5.79 19.31 16.72
CA LEU A 168 7.19 19.08 16.37
C LEU A 168 7.52 19.66 14.99
N GLU A 169 8.74 20.17 14.84
CA GLU A 169 9.19 20.78 13.59
C GLU A 169 10.58 20.29 13.19
N SER A 170 10.77 20.14 11.88
CA SER A 170 12.05 19.89 11.25
C SER A 170 13.02 21.03 11.59
N GLY A 171 14.27 20.70 11.85
CA GLY A 171 15.33 21.62 12.24
C GLY A 171 15.45 21.87 13.74
N LYS A 172 14.43 21.54 14.54
CA LYS A 172 14.46 21.67 16.01
C LYS A 172 15.12 20.47 16.68
N CYS A 173 15.63 20.70 17.89
CA CYS A 173 16.36 19.70 18.66
C CYS A 173 15.63 19.31 19.94
N TYR A 174 15.73 18.03 20.29
CA TYR A 174 14.99 17.43 21.39
C TYR A 174 15.85 16.42 22.16
N THR A 175 15.58 16.29 23.45
CA THR A 175 15.99 15.11 24.23
C THR A 175 14.81 14.17 24.38
N PHE A 176 15.08 12.85 24.34
CA PHE A 176 14.04 11.83 24.40
C PHE A 176 14.15 11.13 25.76
N THR A 177 13.13 11.23 26.60
CA THR A 177 13.07 10.60 27.92
C THR A 177 12.13 9.40 27.88
N ALA A 178 12.62 8.22 28.21
CA ALA A 178 11.83 6.99 28.27
C ALA A 178 11.00 6.92 29.55
N GLU A 179 10.08 5.95 29.64
CA GLU A 179 9.18 5.80 30.79
C GLU A 179 9.90 5.52 32.11
N ASN A 180 11.11 4.96 32.05
CA ASN A 180 11.96 4.74 33.21
C ASN A 180 12.71 6.01 33.68
N GLY A 181 12.45 7.16 33.05
CA GLY A 181 13.10 8.44 33.34
C GLY A 181 14.49 8.61 32.72
N ASN A 182 15.05 7.56 32.12
CA ASN A 182 16.34 7.64 31.45
C ASN A 182 16.21 8.26 30.07
N ARG A 183 17.24 8.99 29.66
CA ARG A 183 17.27 9.60 28.33
C ARG A 183 17.89 8.67 27.31
N LEU A 184 17.31 8.64 26.12
CA LEU A 184 17.89 7.95 24.98
C LEU A 184 19.23 8.60 24.63
N GLY A 185 20.27 7.80 24.48
CA GLY A 185 21.62 8.28 24.27
C GLY A 185 22.55 7.24 23.70
N LEU A 186 23.67 7.71 23.17
CA LEU A 186 24.71 6.87 22.58
C LEU A 186 25.60 6.30 23.68
N ARG A 187 25.80 4.98 23.64
CA ARG A 187 26.80 4.28 24.45
C ARG A 187 28.11 4.11 23.68
N ASN A 188 29.20 3.85 24.39
CA ASN A 188 30.54 3.67 23.80
C ASN A 188 30.67 2.48 22.83
N ASP A 189 29.71 1.56 22.81
CA ASP A 189 29.58 0.48 21.81
C ASP A 189 28.94 0.94 20.49
N GLY A 190 28.51 2.21 20.41
CA GLY A 190 27.91 2.81 19.21
C GLY A 190 26.41 2.58 19.08
N VAL A 191 25.74 2.03 20.10
CA VAL A 191 24.30 1.75 20.11
C VAL A 191 23.55 2.77 20.97
N TYR A 192 22.30 3.04 20.58
CA TYR A 192 21.40 3.91 21.34
C TYR A 192 20.59 3.14 22.40
N TYR A 193 20.68 3.61 23.64
CA TYR A 193 20.00 3.05 24.80
C TYR A 193 19.28 4.11 25.63
N ALA A 194 18.17 3.74 26.28
CA ALA A 194 17.56 4.54 27.34
C ALA A 194 18.15 4.16 28.71
N ALA A 195 19.30 4.75 29.04
CA ALA A 195 20.09 4.45 30.24
C ALA A 195 20.58 5.72 30.96
N PRO A 196 20.98 5.63 32.24
CA PRO A 196 21.57 6.76 32.96
C PRO A 196 22.85 7.27 32.29
N ASP A 197 23.05 8.60 32.29
CA ASP A 197 24.28 9.21 31.81
C ASP A 197 25.50 8.76 32.63
N SER A 198 26.62 8.55 31.96
CA SER A 198 27.89 8.15 32.57
C SER A 198 29.07 8.43 31.64
N MET A 199 30.28 8.04 32.04
CA MET A 199 31.46 8.14 31.17
C MET A 199 31.39 7.28 29.89
N VAL A 200 30.46 6.32 29.83
CA VAL A 200 30.28 5.41 28.69
C VAL A 200 28.93 5.56 27.99
N GLN A 201 28.05 6.45 28.49
CA GLN A 201 26.70 6.68 27.97
C GLN A 201 26.39 8.18 28.06
N ARG A 202 25.94 8.78 26.97
CA ARG A 202 25.49 10.18 26.97
C ARG A 202 24.17 10.31 26.23
N TYR A 203 23.18 10.93 26.88
CA TYR A 203 21.92 11.30 26.24
C TYR A 203 22.17 12.01 24.91
N GLY A 204 21.37 11.71 23.90
CA GLY A 204 21.49 12.31 22.58
C GLY A 204 20.85 13.68 22.54
N LYS A 205 21.35 14.53 21.63
CA LYS A 205 20.68 15.77 21.25
C LYS A 205 20.17 15.60 19.82
N PHE A 206 18.90 15.26 19.72
CA PHE A 206 18.32 14.79 18.46
C PHE A 206 17.68 15.92 17.69
N GLN A 207 18.25 16.27 16.55
CA GLN A 207 17.63 17.14 15.57
C GLN A 207 16.68 16.31 14.69
N LEU A 208 15.40 16.70 14.66
CA LEU A 208 14.42 16.08 13.76
C LEU A 208 14.51 16.73 12.39
N CYS A 209 14.56 15.92 11.33
CA CYS A 209 14.78 16.40 9.97
C CYS A 209 13.79 15.74 9.01
N SER A 210 13.20 16.54 8.12
CA SER A 210 12.35 16.01 7.03
C SER A 210 13.14 15.57 5.79
N ASP A 211 14.40 16.01 5.68
CA ASP A 211 15.32 15.75 4.58
C ASP A 211 16.78 15.81 5.06
N GLU A 212 17.73 15.44 4.18
CA GLU A 212 19.18 15.44 4.48
C GLU A 212 19.71 16.81 4.91
N LYS A 213 19.19 17.87 4.30
CA LYS A 213 19.58 19.25 4.59
C LYS A 213 18.98 19.76 5.91
N CYS A 214 18.08 18.98 6.51
CA CYS A 214 17.33 19.33 7.70
C CYS A 214 16.63 20.69 7.59
N THR A 215 15.92 20.91 6.47
CA THR A 215 15.25 22.19 6.21
C THR A 215 14.30 22.56 7.36
N PRO A 216 14.46 23.74 8.01
CA PRO A 216 13.69 24.08 9.20
C PRO A 216 12.23 24.47 8.89
N GLY A 217 11.37 24.43 9.91
CA GLY A 217 10.01 25.00 9.88
C GLY A 217 8.95 24.12 9.20
N ARG A 218 9.29 22.88 8.83
CA ARG A 218 8.32 21.89 8.35
C ARG A 218 7.76 21.09 9.51
N ALA A 219 6.44 20.95 9.58
CA ALA A 219 5.80 20.13 10.61
C ALA A 219 6.21 18.66 10.49
N ILE A 220 6.51 18.03 11.62
CA ILE A 220 6.76 16.59 11.73
C ILE A 220 5.45 15.93 12.15
N ASN A 221 4.85 15.12 11.29
CA ASN A 221 3.58 14.45 11.55
C ASN A 221 3.67 12.97 11.16
N PRO A 222 2.72 12.12 11.59
CA PRO A 222 2.78 10.69 11.27
C PRO A 222 2.78 10.37 9.77
N SER A 223 2.22 11.28 8.95
CA SER A 223 2.15 11.15 7.50
C SER A 223 3.43 11.53 6.75
N VAL A 224 4.47 11.99 7.46
CA VAL A 224 5.75 12.38 6.87
C VAL A 224 6.90 11.58 7.48
N LYS A 225 7.79 11.09 6.61
CA LYS A 225 9.04 10.46 7.04
C LYS A 225 9.91 11.48 7.79
N THR A 226 10.50 11.03 8.89
CA THR A 226 11.40 11.83 9.73
C THR A 226 12.73 11.12 9.85
N TYR A 227 13.82 11.87 9.78
CA TYR A 227 15.17 11.42 10.04
C TYR A 227 15.64 12.05 11.35
N ILE A 228 16.43 11.31 12.11
CA ILE A 228 16.92 11.77 13.41
C ILE A 228 18.44 11.90 13.32
N LYS A 229 18.94 13.12 13.51
CA LYS A 229 20.37 13.40 13.58
C LYS A 229 20.77 13.65 15.02
N ASP A 230 21.76 12.92 15.52
CA ASP A 230 22.37 13.20 16.81
C ASP A 230 23.48 14.24 16.66
N LEU A 231 23.31 15.38 17.32
CA LEU A 231 24.26 16.48 17.29
C LEU A 231 25.45 16.26 18.23
N TYR A 232 25.37 15.29 19.14
CA TYR A 232 26.54 14.87 19.89
C TYR A 232 27.38 13.88 19.11
N GLY A 233 28.68 13.88 19.40
CA GLY A 233 29.62 12.91 18.88
C GLY A 233 29.86 11.76 19.85
N ASP A 234 31.03 11.13 19.73
CA ASP A 234 31.54 10.09 20.62
C ASP A 234 31.50 10.58 22.08
N VAL A 235 31.12 9.69 23.01
CA VAL A 235 30.89 10.02 24.42
C VAL A 235 32.09 10.76 25.04
N ALA A 236 33.31 10.25 24.81
CA ALA A 236 34.53 10.80 25.42
C ALA A 236 35.13 12.00 24.67
N THR A 237 35.05 12.05 23.34
CA THR A 237 35.81 13.02 22.52
C THR A 237 34.93 14.03 21.80
N GLY A 238 33.64 13.74 21.63
CA GLY A 238 32.76 14.54 20.77
C GLY A 238 33.06 14.43 19.28
N ALA A 239 34.00 13.57 18.86
CA ALA A 239 34.27 13.31 17.45
C ALA A 239 33.06 12.66 16.77
N ASN A 240 32.97 12.71 15.44
CA ASN A 240 31.85 12.09 14.69
C ASN A 240 30.45 12.62 15.08
N ALA A 241 30.37 13.89 15.49
CA ALA A 241 29.11 14.57 15.77
C ALA A 241 28.28 14.77 14.50
N GLY A 242 26.96 14.90 14.65
CA GLY A 242 26.04 15.21 13.55
C GLY A 242 25.71 14.03 12.65
N GLN A 243 25.78 12.80 13.17
CA GLN A 243 25.44 11.58 12.44
C GLN A 243 23.96 11.21 12.57
N TRP A 244 23.47 10.43 11.61
CA TRP A 244 22.09 9.98 11.57
C TRP A 244 21.91 8.70 12.36
N LEU A 245 20.77 8.53 13.03
CA LEU A 245 20.37 7.20 13.51
C LEU A 245 20.16 6.29 12.28
N ASN A 246 20.74 5.09 12.31
CA ASN A 246 20.74 4.19 11.16
C ASN A 246 19.45 3.36 11.03
N ASN A 247 19.28 2.73 9.86
CA ASN A 247 18.16 1.83 9.58
C ASN A 247 18.45 0.39 10.03
N ALA A 248 18.69 0.15 11.32
CA ALA A 248 18.99 -1.18 11.84
C ALA A 248 17.73 -2.07 11.92
N GLN A 249 17.68 -3.13 11.12
CA GLN A 249 16.50 -3.98 10.94
C GLN A 249 16.65 -5.34 11.66
N ASN A 250 15.51 -5.98 11.97
CA ASN A 250 15.41 -7.40 12.31
C ASN A 250 16.27 -7.84 13.52
N GLY A 251 16.28 -7.04 14.58
CA GLY A 251 16.99 -7.37 15.83
C GLY A 251 18.37 -6.73 15.94
N VAL A 252 18.88 -6.10 14.88
CA VAL A 252 20.09 -5.29 14.96
C VAL A 252 19.78 -3.99 15.70
N HIS A 253 20.64 -3.63 16.66
CA HIS A 253 20.45 -2.42 17.44
C HIS A 253 20.68 -1.15 16.59
N ILE A 254 19.81 -0.16 16.76
CA ILE A 254 19.96 1.17 16.15
C ILE A 254 21.23 1.82 16.69
N GLY A 255 22.13 2.13 15.78
CA GLY A 255 23.33 2.90 15.99
C GLY A 255 23.31 4.16 15.13
N ARG A 256 24.48 4.58 14.65
CA ARG A 256 24.64 5.80 13.85
C ARG A 256 25.31 5.55 12.51
N THR A 257 25.09 6.46 11.58
CA THR A 257 25.70 6.45 10.25
C THR A 257 25.99 7.87 9.77
N PRO A 258 27.15 8.12 9.13
CA PRO A 258 27.40 9.39 8.44
C PRO A 258 26.64 9.47 7.10
N THR A 259 26.23 8.33 6.53
CA THR A 259 25.62 8.24 5.20
C THR A 259 24.11 8.39 5.30
N PHE A 260 23.55 9.43 4.67
CA PHE A 260 22.12 9.73 4.73
C PHE A 260 21.23 8.60 4.16
N ASP A 261 21.65 7.95 3.06
CA ASP A 261 20.90 6.85 2.47
C ASP A 261 20.76 5.62 3.40
N SER A 262 21.64 5.51 4.40
CA SER A 262 21.58 4.46 5.43
C SER A 262 20.82 4.89 6.69
N ALA A 263 20.31 6.12 6.73
CA ALA A 263 19.57 6.65 7.86
C ALA A 263 18.21 5.94 8.01
N GLY A 264 17.82 5.72 9.27
CA GLY A 264 16.50 5.20 9.61
C GLY A 264 15.41 6.19 9.22
N GLN A 265 14.27 5.66 8.80
CA GLN A 265 13.09 6.45 8.47
C GLN A 265 12.07 6.27 9.59
N PHE A 266 11.86 7.33 10.37
CA PHE A 266 11.06 7.33 11.58
C PHE A 266 9.71 8.01 11.36
N VAL A 267 8.80 7.71 12.27
CA VAL A 267 7.52 8.39 12.44
C VAL A 267 7.35 8.77 13.91
N LEU A 268 6.80 9.97 14.16
CA LEU A 268 6.48 10.45 15.50
C LEU A 268 4.99 10.77 15.58
N SER A 269 4.29 10.01 16.41
CA SER A 269 2.86 10.16 16.66
C SER A 269 2.63 10.70 18.05
N LYS A 270 1.80 11.74 18.19
CA LYS A 270 1.44 12.28 19.50
C LYS A 270 0.73 11.20 20.32
N TRP A 271 1.19 11.03 21.56
CA TRP A 271 0.71 10.02 22.50
C TRP A 271 0.11 10.70 23.73
N PRO A 272 -0.76 10.02 24.50
CA PRO A 272 -1.29 10.59 25.75
C PRO A 272 -0.19 11.12 26.70
N CYS A 273 -0.58 12.07 27.55
CA CYS A 273 0.29 12.67 28.57
C CYS A 273 1.52 13.43 28.00
N GLY A 274 1.42 13.99 26.80
CA GLY A 274 2.49 14.81 26.20
C GLY A 274 3.66 14.00 25.62
N LYS A 275 3.55 12.68 25.59
CA LYS A 275 4.52 11.77 24.99
C LYS A 275 4.37 11.72 23.46
N TYR A 276 5.35 11.12 22.81
CA TYR A 276 5.31 10.74 21.40
C TYR A 276 5.71 9.28 21.25
N CYS A 277 4.99 8.54 20.42
CA CYS A 277 5.39 7.21 20.02
C CYS A 277 6.36 7.30 18.86
N LEU A 278 7.58 6.81 19.07
CA LEU A 278 8.62 6.68 18.05
C LEU A 278 8.46 5.33 17.34
N GLY A 279 8.03 5.37 16.08
CA GLY A 279 7.94 4.20 15.20
C GLY A 279 8.85 4.35 13.98
N GLY A 280 8.86 3.35 13.12
CA GLY A 280 9.44 3.47 11.78
C GLY A 280 8.36 3.89 10.77
N PHE A 281 8.77 4.50 9.66
CA PHE A 281 7.81 5.01 8.67
C PHE A 281 7.10 3.88 7.91
N ALA A 282 7.82 2.80 7.60
CA ALA A 282 7.26 1.61 6.93
C ALA A 282 7.25 0.34 7.81
N ALA A 283 7.98 0.35 8.93
CA ALA A 283 8.12 -0.76 9.87
C ALA A 283 7.94 -0.25 11.30
N GLY A 284 7.69 -1.12 12.27
CA GLY A 284 7.62 -0.71 13.67
C GLY A 284 9.00 -0.44 14.26
N ILE A 285 9.05 0.19 15.42
CA ILE A 285 10.23 0.22 16.28
C ILE A 285 9.88 -0.39 17.62
N GLY A 286 10.73 -1.29 18.07
CA GLY A 286 10.55 -1.98 19.33
C GLY A 286 11.87 -2.38 19.96
N PRO A 287 11.81 -3.10 21.08
CA PRO A 287 12.99 -3.54 21.80
C PRO A 287 13.84 -4.47 20.92
N ALA A 288 15.15 -4.26 20.92
CA ALA A 288 16.10 -5.17 20.30
C ALA A 288 16.57 -6.22 21.34
N CYS A 289 16.64 -7.49 20.93
CA CYS A 289 17.08 -8.60 21.79
C CYS A 289 18.39 -9.21 21.30
N PRO A 290 19.26 -9.72 22.21
CA PRO A 290 19.14 -9.62 23.67
C PRO A 290 19.57 -8.24 24.16
N ALA A 291 18.82 -7.62 25.07
CA ALA A 291 19.25 -6.38 25.69
C ALA A 291 18.82 -6.30 27.16
N GLU A 292 19.79 -6.19 28.07
CA GLU A 292 19.53 -5.88 29.49
C GLU A 292 19.11 -4.40 29.68
N ILE A 293 19.44 -3.56 28.71
CA ILE A 293 19.13 -2.13 28.67
C ILE A 293 18.25 -1.87 27.44
N PRO A 294 17.13 -1.15 27.54
CA PRO A 294 16.24 -0.91 26.41
C PRO A 294 16.97 -0.27 25.22
N ALA A 295 17.27 -1.11 24.23
CA ALA A 295 17.77 -0.74 22.91
C ALA A 295 16.64 -0.90 21.88
N MET A 296 16.81 -0.30 20.71
CA MET A 296 15.76 -0.29 19.68
C MET A 296 16.22 -0.94 18.38
N THR A 297 15.29 -1.54 17.65
CA THR A 297 15.45 -2.06 16.28
C THR A 297 14.20 -1.71 15.47
N PHE A 298 14.34 -1.61 14.15
CA PHE A 298 13.20 -1.69 13.25
C PHE A 298 12.67 -3.12 13.16
N TYR A 299 11.35 -3.25 13.09
CA TYR A 299 10.64 -4.53 13.13
C TYR A 299 9.56 -4.57 12.04
N SER A 300 9.82 -5.32 10.96
CA SER A 300 8.93 -5.35 9.80
C SER A 300 7.66 -6.17 10.01
N GLN A 301 7.65 -7.09 11.00
CA GLN A 301 6.51 -7.98 11.25
C GLN A 301 5.36 -7.27 11.97
N ASP A 302 5.63 -6.18 12.69
CA ASP A 302 4.62 -5.33 13.30
C ASP A 302 4.90 -3.86 12.95
N PRO A 303 4.35 -3.35 11.83
CA PRO A 303 4.50 -1.97 11.40
C PRO A 303 3.91 -0.91 12.36
N GLN A 304 3.07 -1.31 13.31
CA GLN A 304 2.43 -0.40 14.27
C GLN A 304 3.19 -0.32 15.60
N MET A 305 4.15 -1.21 15.84
CA MET A 305 4.96 -1.19 17.06
C MET A 305 5.74 0.13 17.16
N CYS A 306 5.73 0.74 18.34
CA CYS A 306 6.44 1.99 18.61
C CYS A 306 6.86 2.08 20.08
N VAL A 307 7.85 2.92 20.36
CA VAL A 307 8.39 3.14 21.71
C VAL A 307 8.01 4.55 22.18
N PRO A 308 7.32 4.71 23.32
CA PRO A 308 6.91 6.02 23.82
C PRO A 308 8.08 6.77 24.47
N PHE A 309 8.24 8.05 24.11
CA PHE A 309 9.18 8.98 24.71
C PHE A 309 8.50 10.31 25.04
N GLU A 310 8.93 10.95 26.12
CA GLU A 310 8.71 12.38 26.31
C GLU A 310 9.79 13.16 25.54
N LEU A 311 9.36 14.11 24.71
CA LEU A 311 10.26 14.95 23.92
C LEU A 311 10.31 16.34 24.54
N THR A 312 11.50 16.73 25.01
CA THR A 312 11.76 18.08 25.52
C THR A 312 12.54 18.86 24.46
N GLU A 313 11.98 19.98 23.98
CA GLU A 313 12.69 20.88 23.06
C GLU A 313 13.89 21.51 23.77
N VAL A 314 15.06 21.46 23.14
CA VAL A 314 16.31 22.01 23.66
C VAL A 314 17.05 22.79 22.56
N PRO A 315 17.91 23.75 22.92
CA PRO A 315 18.78 24.40 21.95
C PRO A 315 19.66 23.42 21.18
N CYS A 316 19.62 23.52 19.84
CA CYS A 316 20.53 22.78 18.97
C CYS A 316 21.98 23.18 19.24
N ASP A 317 22.29 24.48 19.12
CA ASP A 317 23.55 25.08 19.52
C ASP A 317 23.37 25.82 20.84
N ILE A 318 24.01 25.35 21.91
CA ILE A 318 23.91 25.96 23.25
C ILE A 318 24.62 27.32 23.33
N LYS A 319 25.49 27.65 22.37
CA LYS A 319 26.26 28.89 22.36
C LYS A 319 25.56 30.01 21.59
N ALA A 320 24.43 29.72 20.94
CA ALA A 320 23.70 30.72 20.18
C ALA A 320 22.97 31.71 21.11
N ASP A 321 23.18 33.01 20.91
CA ASP A 321 22.57 34.07 21.73
C ASP A 321 21.04 34.03 21.74
N VAL A 322 20.44 33.54 20.64
CA VAL A 322 18.98 33.39 20.50
C VAL A 322 18.39 32.50 21.59
N ASN A 323 19.17 31.60 22.20
CA ASN A 323 18.70 30.75 23.29
C ASN A 323 18.19 31.56 24.48
N ASN A 324 18.81 32.70 24.78
CA ASN A 324 18.38 33.59 25.85
C ASN A 324 17.04 34.29 25.55
N CYS A 325 16.59 34.26 24.29
CA CYS A 325 15.30 34.81 23.87
C CYS A 325 14.15 33.81 23.96
N ILE A 326 14.43 32.50 23.99
CA ILE A 326 13.42 31.43 24.01
C ILE A 326 12.69 31.38 25.36
N TRP A 327 13.37 31.78 26.44
CA TRP A 327 12.88 31.66 27.83
C TRP A 327 12.03 32.84 28.33
N LYS A 328 11.50 33.69 27.43
CA LYS A 328 10.81 34.95 27.79
C LYS A 328 9.36 34.79 28.28
N ASN A 329 8.78 33.59 28.19
CA ASN A 329 7.42 33.32 28.66
C ASN A 329 7.45 32.52 29.95
N GLY A 330 6.93 33.12 31.03
CA GLY A 330 6.70 32.43 32.30
C GLY A 330 5.84 31.17 32.11
N ASP A 331 6.09 30.18 32.98
CA ASP A 331 5.55 28.80 33.01
C ASP A 331 6.15 27.77 32.04
N GLN A 332 7.48 27.67 31.97
CA GLN A 332 8.14 26.47 31.42
C GLN A 332 8.83 25.56 32.44
N CYS A 333 8.99 26.01 33.68
CA CYS A 333 9.40 25.19 34.82
C CYS A 333 8.64 25.74 36.02
N CYS A 334 7.80 24.93 36.66
CA CYS A 334 6.91 25.33 37.75
C CYS A 334 7.58 26.31 38.74
N ASN A 335 7.06 27.54 38.78
CA ASN A 335 7.37 28.65 39.70
C ASN A 335 8.78 29.30 39.63
N ARG A 336 8.74 30.50 39.02
CA ARG A 336 9.67 31.66 39.05
C ARG A 336 11.00 31.56 38.31
N VAL A 337 11.03 32.17 37.12
CA VAL A 337 12.22 32.88 36.63
C VAL A 337 11.91 34.38 36.66
N ASP A 338 12.55 35.12 37.58
CA ASP A 338 12.45 36.58 37.70
C ASP A 338 13.30 37.24 36.59
N CYS A 339 12.64 38.02 35.73
CA CYS A 339 13.22 38.72 34.59
C CYS A 339 13.29 40.24 34.79
N THR A 340 13.54 40.73 36.00
CA THR A 340 13.63 42.18 36.28
C THR A 340 14.82 42.92 35.63
N TRP A 341 15.53 42.31 34.68
CA TRP A 341 16.57 42.99 33.93
C TRP A 341 15.99 44.00 32.92
N ARG A 342 16.36 45.28 33.09
CA ARG A 342 16.06 46.37 32.13
C ARG A 342 17.30 46.66 31.29
N PRO A 343 17.19 46.80 29.95
CA PRO A 343 18.26 47.34 29.15
C PRO A 343 18.46 48.82 29.46
N LEU A 344 19.72 49.26 29.56
CA LEU A 344 20.08 50.68 29.54
C LEU A 344 19.58 51.28 28.23
N ARG A 345 18.82 52.39 28.33
CA ARG A 345 18.56 53.25 27.18
C ARG A 345 19.82 54.08 26.96
N GLU A 346 20.49 53.83 25.84
CA GLU A 346 20.99 54.81 24.85
C GLU A 346 21.65 54.06 23.69
#